data_AF-A0A218P865-F1
#
_entry.id   AF-A0A218P865-F1
#
_cell.length_a   1.000
_cell.length_b   1.000
_cell.length_c   1.000
_cell.angle_alpha   90.00
_cell.angle_beta   90.00
_cell.angle_gamma   90.00
#
_symmetry.space_group_name_H-M   'P 1'
#
loop_
_entity.id
_entity.type
_entity.pdbx_description
1 polymer ?
#
loop_
_entity_poly.entity_id
_entity_poly.type
_entity_poly.pdbx_seq_one_letter_code
_entity_poly.pdbx_strand_id
1 'polypeptide(L)'
;MRRLYWAVPFRLFLAAYLFWSLTLPALVVTLLNWGTFLLEYRCGGESKEAEELVVVGLVTSSALIVLEEELFRVLAVVEAFSLFLLEFTAAFFKLKVRGS
;
A
#
# COMPACT_ATOMS: atom_id res chain seq x y z
N MET A 1 0.28 15.93 -12.09
CA MET A 1 -0.59 14.78 -11.75
C MET A 1 0.05 14.03 -10.60
N ARG A 2 -0.72 13.63 -9.58
CA ARG A 2 -0.19 12.81 -8.46
C ARG A 2 0.32 11.47 -9.02
N ARG A 3 1.58 11.13 -8.74
CA ARG A 3 2.19 9.84 -9.11
C ARG A 3 1.47 8.66 -8.46
N LEU A 4 0.75 8.92 -7.37
CA LEU A 4 -0.10 7.95 -6.69
C LEU A 4 -1.12 7.25 -7.62
N TYR A 5 -1.57 7.92 -8.69
CA TYR A 5 -2.49 7.30 -9.66
C TYR A 5 -1.88 6.15 -10.45
N TRP A 6 -0.55 6.06 -10.54
CA TRP A 6 0.13 4.93 -11.18
C TRP A 6 -0.05 3.62 -10.42
N ALA A 7 -0.37 3.68 -9.11
CA ALA A 7 -0.70 2.50 -8.31
C ALA A 7 -2.16 2.04 -8.45
N VAL A 8 -3.04 2.79 -9.15
CA VAL A 8 -4.45 2.39 -9.39
C VAL A 8 -4.57 1.06 -10.14
N PRO A 9 -3.95 0.86 -11.31
CA PRO A 9 -4.11 -0.39 -12.06
C PRO A 9 -3.68 -1.62 -11.25
N PHE A 10 -2.59 -1.51 -10.49
CA PHE A 10 -2.09 -2.62 -9.65
C PHE A 10 -3.05 -2.99 -8.51
N ARG A 11 -3.72 -2.00 -7.91
CA ARG A 11 -4.72 -2.27 -6.86
C ARG A 11 -5.99 -2.88 -7.42
N LEU A 12 -6.44 -2.45 -8.60
CA LEU A 12 -7.57 -3.08 -9.29
C LEU A 12 -7.24 -4.51 -9.69
N PHE A 13 -6.02 -4.74 -10.18
CA PHE A 13 -5.51 -6.07 -10.47
C PHE A 13 -5.46 -6.95 -9.22
N LEU A 14 -4.91 -6.45 -8.11
CA LEU A 14 -4.84 -7.18 -6.84
C LEU A 14 -6.25 -7.51 -6.30
N ALA A 15 -7.19 -6.58 -6.40
CA ALA A 15 -8.58 -6.82 -6.03
C ALA A 15 -9.22 -7.92 -6.90
N ALA A 16 -8.96 -7.90 -8.21
CA ALA A 16 -9.42 -8.95 -9.12
C ALA A 16 -8.76 -10.31 -8.81
N TYR A 17 -7.48 -10.32 -8.48
CA TYR A 17 -6.76 -11.52 -8.04
C TYR A 17 -7.37 -12.10 -6.76
N LEU A 18 -7.77 -11.26 -5.81
CA LEU A 18 -8.45 -11.71 -4.59
C LEU A 18 -9.76 -12.46 -4.88
N PHE A 19 -10.51 -12.05 -5.92
CA PHE A 19 -11.72 -12.77 -6.35
C PHE A 19 -11.41 -14.15 -6.94
N TRP A 20 -10.25 -14.31 -7.56
CA TRP A 20 -9.83 -15.58 -8.16
C TRP A 20 -9.21 -16.54 -7.13
N SER A 21 -8.38 -16.00 -6.22
CA SER A 21 -7.63 -16.77 -5.23
C SER A 21 -7.72 -16.09 -3.86
N LEU A 22 -8.81 -16.40 -3.15
CA LEU A 22 -9.07 -15.84 -1.83
C LEU A 22 -8.19 -16.52 -0.77
N THR A 23 -7.04 -15.92 -0.52
CA THR A 23 -6.12 -16.34 0.55
C THR A 23 -6.01 -15.26 1.62
N LEU A 24 -5.77 -15.66 2.87
CA LEU A 24 -5.57 -14.70 3.97
C LEU A 24 -4.43 -13.71 3.69
N PRO A 25 -3.24 -14.12 3.19
CA PRO A 25 -2.17 -13.18 2.85
C PRO A 25 -2.60 -12.17 1.78
N ALA A 26 -3.28 -12.62 0.72
CA ALA A 26 -3.73 -11.72 -0.34
C ALA A 26 -4.76 -10.70 0.17
N LEU A 27 -5.66 -11.13 1.06
CA LEU A 27 -6.64 -10.25 1.69
C LEU A 27 -5.97 -9.18 2.55
N VAL A 28 -5.00 -9.58 3.37
CA VAL A 28 -4.24 -8.65 4.23
C VAL A 28 -3.46 -7.63 3.39
N VAL A 29 -2.70 -8.08 2.38
CA VAL A 29 -1.96 -7.17 1.48
C VAL A 29 -2.91 -6.21 0.77
N THR A 30 -4.06 -6.70 0.30
CA THR A 30 -5.07 -5.86 -0.36
C THR A 30 -5.57 -4.75 0.56
N LEU A 31 -5.97 -5.10 1.79
CA LEU A 31 -6.47 -4.12 2.76
C LEU A 31 -5.41 -3.10 3.15
N LEU A 32 -4.18 -3.55 3.40
CA LEU A 32 -3.06 -2.66 3.73
C LEU A 32 -2.74 -1.72 2.57
N ASN A 33 -2.65 -2.22 1.34
CA ASN A 33 -2.37 -1.41 0.16
C ASN A 33 -3.47 -0.37 -0.10
N TRP A 34 -4.73 -0.72 0.12
CA TRP A 34 -5.83 0.24 0.06
C TRP A 34 -5.74 1.29 1.17
N GLY A 35 -5.42 0.88 2.40
CA GLY A 35 -5.20 1.77 3.53
C GLY A 35 -4.09 2.78 3.27
N THR A 36 -2.91 2.31 2.85
CA THR A 36 -1.74 3.14 2.51
C THR A 36 -2.07 4.12 1.39
N PHE A 37 -2.74 3.66 0.33
CA PHE A 37 -3.17 4.57 -0.74
C PHE A 37 -4.12 5.66 -0.24
N LEU A 38 -5.11 5.32 0.59
CA LEU A 38 -6.07 6.30 1.12
C LEU A 38 -5.39 7.32 2.04
N LEU A 39 -4.43 6.87 2.86
CA LEU A 39 -3.63 7.73 3.71
C LEU A 39 -2.80 8.71 2.88
N GLU A 40 -2.04 8.23 1.89
CA GLU A 40 -1.23 9.11 1.04
C GLU A 40 -2.11 10.03 0.15
N TYR A 41 -3.28 9.54 -0.27
CA TYR A 41 -4.25 10.37 -1.00
C TYR A 41 -4.78 11.53 -0.15
N ARG A 42 -5.11 11.29 1.13
CA ARG A 42 -5.72 12.31 2.00
C ARG A 42 -4.72 13.18 2.76
N CYS A 43 -3.65 12.58 3.26
CA CYS A 43 -2.68 13.20 4.17
C CYS A 43 -1.31 13.44 3.50
N GLY A 44 -1.07 12.80 2.35
CA GLY A 44 0.17 12.91 1.59
C GLY A 44 0.25 14.13 0.66
N GLY A 45 1.38 14.23 -0.05
CA GLY A 45 1.67 15.32 -1.00
C GLY A 45 2.69 16.35 -0.53
N GLU A 46 3.48 16.07 0.50
CA GLU A 46 4.57 16.96 0.95
C GLU A 46 5.88 16.73 0.20
N SER A 47 6.17 15.50 -0.25
CA SER A 47 7.39 15.16 -0.97
C SER A 47 7.11 14.22 -2.14
N LYS A 48 7.72 14.52 -3.29
CA LYS A 48 7.66 13.67 -4.49
C LYS A 48 8.36 12.32 -4.27
N GLU A 49 9.43 12.30 -3.47
CA GLU A 49 10.20 11.09 -3.19
C GLU A 49 9.41 10.14 -2.29
N ALA A 50 8.68 10.68 -1.30
CA ALA A 50 7.79 9.89 -0.45
C ALA A 50 6.63 9.28 -1.28
N GLU A 51 6.01 10.08 -2.16
CA GLU A 51 4.96 9.58 -3.05
C GLU A 51 5.47 8.46 -3.97
N GLU A 52 6.69 8.57 -4.50
CA GLU A 52 7.30 7.50 -5.30
C GLU A 52 7.58 6.24 -4.50
N LEU A 53 8.09 6.37 -3.28
CA LEU A 53 8.35 5.23 -2.40
C LEU A 53 7.06 4.46 -2.08
N VAL A 54 5.96 5.18 -1.80
CA VAL A 54 4.64 4.57 -1.58
C VAL A 54 4.16 3.86 -2.84
N VAL A 55 4.27 4.49 -4.02
CA VAL A 55 3.86 3.86 -5.28
C VAL A 55 4.65 2.60 -5.57
N VAL A 56 5.98 2.65 -5.44
CA VAL A 56 6.84 1.48 -5.64
C VAL A 56 6.44 0.36 -4.68
N GLY A 57 6.30 0.67 -3.40
CA GLY A 57 5.90 -0.27 -2.36
C GLY A 57 4.52 -0.93 -2.57
N LEU A 58 3.55 -0.16 -3.08
CA LEU A 58 2.23 -0.69 -3.47
C LEU A 58 2.35 -1.66 -4.65
N VAL A 59 3.21 -1.36 -5.61
CA VAL A 59 3.41 -2.19 -6.81
C VAL A 59 4.17 -3.48 -6.47
N THR A 60 5.26 -3.39 -5.72
CA THR A 60 6.10 -4.53 -5.32
C THR A 60 5.32 -5.52 -4.47
N SER A 61 4.64 -5.07 -3.42
CA SER A 61 3.81 -5.95 -2.58
C SER A 61 2.69 -6.63 -3.38
N SER A 62 2.08 -5.92 -4.34
CA SER A 62 1.06 -6.48 -5.24
C SER A 62 1.62 -7.49 -6.24
N ALA A 63 2.89 -7.36 -6.63
CA ALA A 63 3.56 -8.34 -7.48
C ALA A 63 4.00 -9.58 -6.69
N LEU A 64 4.58 -9.37 -5.50
CA LEU A 64 5.08 -10.44 -4.64
C LEU A 64 3.98 -11.41 -4.21
N ILE A 65 2.78 -10.92 -3.92
CA ILE A 65 1.66 -11.76 -3.46
C ILE A 65 1.09 -12.70 -4.55
N VAL A 66 1.37 -12.39 -5.82
CA VAL A 66 0.97 -13.20 -6.98
C VAL A 66 1.99 -14.30 -7.25
N LEU A 67 3.24 -14.14 -6.79
CA LEU A 67 4.19 -15.23 -6.75
C LEU A 67 3.73 -16.19 -5.65
N GLU A 68 3.13 -17.30 -6.03
CA GLU A 68 2.43 -18.22 -5.12
C GLU A 68 3.34 -18.90 -4.07
N GLU A 69 4.65 -18.61 -4.07
CA GLU A 69 5.59 -19.13 -3.08
C GLU A 69 5.39 -18.48 -1.70
N GLU A 70 5.43 -19.31 -0.66
CA GLU A 70 5.21 -18.88 0.74
C GLU A 70 6.14 -17.76 1.20
N LEU A 71 7.42 -17.81 0.79
CA LEU A 71 8.39 -16.76 1.15
C LEU A 71 7.98 -15.40 0.57
N PHE A 72 7.51 -15.35 -0.67
CA PHE A 72 7.06 -14.11 -1.30
C PHE A 72 5.76 -13.58 -0.70
N ARG A 73 4.85 -14.47 -0.30
CA ARG A 73 3.63 -14.08 0.42
C ARG A 73 3.94 -13.40 1.76
N VAL A 74 4.87 -13.97 2.54
CA VAL A 74 5.31 -13.37 3.81
C VAL A 74 5.98 -12.02 3.57
N LEU A 75 6.87 -11.92 2.59
CA LEU A 75 7.53 -10.65 2.24
C LEU A 75 6.51 -9.60 1.80
N ALA A 76 5.53 -9.94 0.97
CA ALA A 76 4.48 -9.04 0.53
C ALA A 76 3.69 -8.45 1.71
N VAL A 77 3.32 -9.30 2.67
CA VAL A 77 2.60 -8.88 3.88
C VAL A 77 3.46 -7.96 4.74
N VAL A 78 4.73 -8.32 4.99
CA VAL A 78 5.65 -7.52 5.81
C VAL A 78 5.91 -6.16 5.17
N GLU A 79 6.12 -6.12 3.86
CA GLU A 79 6.33 -4.88 3.10
C GLU A 79 5.10 -3.99 3.16
N ALA A 80 3.92 -4.52 2.80
CA ALA A 80 2.66 -3.77 2.83
C ALA A 80 2.36 -3.23 4.24
N PHE A 81 2.64 -4.02 5.28
CA PHE A 81 2.44 -3.62 6.67
C PHE A 81 3.41 -2.51 7.09
N SER A 82 4.68 -2.62 6.71
CA SER A 82 5.70 -1.62 7.01
C SER A 82 5.38 -0.26 6.37
N LEU A 83 4.96 -0.26 5.11
CA LEU A 83 4.54 0.94 4.39
C LEU A 83 3.28 1.56 5.01
N PHE A 84 2.30 0.71 5.37
CA PHE A 84 1.10 1.18 6.05
C PHE A 84 1.43 1.85 7.37
N LEU A 85 2.29 1.26 8.20
CA LEU A 85 2.70 1.86 9.47
C LEU A 85 3.43 3.19 9.28
N LEU A 86 4.28 3.29 8.26
CA LEU A 86 4.99 4.52 7.94
C LEU A 86 4.01 5.64 7.57
N GLU A 87 3.09 5.37 6.63
CA GLU A 87 2.06 6.33 6.22
C GLU A 87 1.08 6.67 7.34
N PHE A 88 0.66 5.67 8.11
CA PHE A 88 -0.24 5.88 9.24
C PHE A 88 0.40 6.77 10.29
N THR A 89 1.67 6.54 10.60
CA THR A 89 2.44 7.35 11.57
C THR A 89 2.60 8.77 11.05
N ALA A 90 2.97 8.95 9.77
CA ALA A 90 3.09 10.27 9.16
C ALA A 90 1.76 11.05 9.18
N ALA A 91 0.66 10.38 8.81
CA ALA A 91 -0.68 10.95 8.87
C ALA A 91 -1.10 11.31 10.31
N PHE A 92 -0.81 10.44 11.28
CA PHE A 92 -1.12 10.68 12.69
C PHE A 92 -0.40 11.92 13.23
N PHE A 93 0.89 12.09 12.93
CA PHE A 93 1.63 13.29 13.33
C PHE A 93 1.08 14.55 12.67
N LYS A 94 0.73 14.50 11.38
CA LYS A 94 0.11 15.65 10.69
C LYS A 94 -1.20 16.06 11.33
N LEU A 95 -2.07 15.10 11.67
CA LEU A 95 -3.34 15.37 12.32
C LEU A 95 -3.15 15.97 13.72
N LYS A 96 -2.16 15.47 14.47
CA LYS A 96 -1.84 16.00 15.80
C LYS A 96 -1.30 17.44 15.74
N VAL A 97 -0.42 17.74 14.78
CA VAL A 97 0.17 19.08 14.61
C VAL A 97 -0.86 20.10 14.14
N ARG A 98 -1.82 19.69 13.29
CA ARG A 98 -2.86 20.60 12.76
C ARG A 98 -3.99 20.92 13.75
N GLY A 99 -4.08 20.18 14.86
CA GLY A 99 -5.06 20.36 15.93
C GLY A 99 -4.55 21.13 17.16
N SER A 100 -3.29 21.59 17.13
CA SER A 100 -2.68 22.47 18.15
C SER A 100 -2.56 23.90 17.62
#